data_AF-A0A1W9WJI8-F1
#
_entry.id   AF-A0A1W9WJI8-F1
#
_cell.length_a   1.000
_cell.length_b   1.000
_cell.length_c   1.000
_cell.angle_alpha   90.00
_cell.angle_beta   90.00
_cell.angle_gamma   90.00
#
_symmetry.space_group_name_H-M   'P 1'
#
loop_
_entity.id
_entity.type
_entity.pdbx_description
1 polymer ?
#
loop_
_entity_poly.entity_id
_entity_poly.type
_entity_poly.pdbx_seq_one_letter_code
_entity_poly.pdbx_strand_id
1 'polypeptide(L)'
;MRQIQYWLAEHGIKGIEDSLHVYLTVYRVFQKAGLDEQAQVTLKEAHALLMEKADRVGNDAWRESFLGNVSVNREILQAWEQTDLNPQSLPLRGKKE
;
A
#
# COMPACT_ATOMS: atom_id res chain seq x y z
N MET A 1 12.02 1.82 -21.37
CA MET A 1 12.69 1.49 -20.09
C MET A 1 11.69 0.77 -19.18
N ARG A 2 11.86 -0.53 -18.91
CA ARG A 2 10.93 -1.38 -18.11
C ARG A 2 11.67 -2.35 -17.16
N GLN A 3 12.87 -1.98 -16.70
CA GLN A 3 13.74 -2.95 -16.00
C GLN A 3 13.33 -3.20 -14.54
N ILE A 4 12.68 -2.23 -13.89
CA ILE A 4 12.30 -2.35 -12.47
C ILE A 4 11.16 -3.34 -12.27
N GLN A 5 10.17 -3.41 -13.17
CA GLN A 5 9.07 -4.37 -13.08
C GLN A 5 9.58 -5.82 -13.15
N TYR A 6 10.48 -6.11 -14.08
CA TYR A 6 11.01 -7.46 -14.26
C TYR A 6 11.85 -7.88 -13.06
N TRP A 7 12.68 -6.98 -12.56
CA TRP A 7 13.51 -7.23 -11.39
C TRP A 7 12.66 -7.47 -10.12
N LEU A 8 11.61 -6.68 -9.89
CA LEU A 8 10.70 -6.84 -8.75
C LEU A 8 9.85 -8.12 -8.83
N ALA A 9 9.38 -8.49 -10.03
CA ALA A 9 8.63 -9.72 -10.23
C ALA A 9 9.50 -10.98 -10.04
N GLU A 10 10.78 -10.91 -10.43
CA GLU A 10 11.71 -12.03 -10.39
C GLU A 10 12.33 -12.24 -8.99
N HIS A 11 12.61 -11.16 -8.26
CA HIS A 11 13.35 -11.24 -6.99
C HIS A 11 12.49 -10.97 -5.74
N GLY A 12 11.27 -10.45 -5.92
CA GLY A 12 10.46 -9.95 -4.81
C GLY A 12 11.16 -8.82 -4.06
N ILE A 13 10.56 -8.35 -2.96
CA ILE A 13 11.10 -7.25 -2.15
C ILE A 13 11.39 -7.66 -0.70
N LYS A 14 11.30 -8.96 -0.43
CA LYS A 14 11.43 -9.56 0.90
C LYS A 14 12.92 -9.54 1.29
N GLY A 15 13.30 -8.67 2.23
CA GLY A 15 14.68 -8.51 2.69
C GLY A 15 15.33 -7.16 2.34
N ILE A 16 14.67 -6.29 1.58
CA ILE A 16 15.02 -4.87 1.51
C ILE A 16 14.50 -4.22 2.79
N GLU A 17 15.36 -3.60 3.60
CA GLU A 17 14.96 -2.93 4.86
C GLU A 17 13.79 -1.96 4.65
N ASP A 18 13.68 -1.40 3.44
CA ASP A 18 12.67 -0.43 3.01
C ASP A 18 11.68 -0.93 1.93
N SER A 19 11.29 -2.22 1.95
CA SER A 19 10.34 -2.78 0.95
C SER A 19 9.08 -1.92 0.73
N LEU A 20 8.55 -1.30 1.79
CA LEU A 20 7.34 -0.48 1.72
C LEU A 20 7.57 0.86 1.01
N HIS A 21 8.76 1.46 1.13
CA HIS A 21 9.14 2.66 0.37
C HIS A 21 9.17 2.36 -1.13
N VAL A 22 9.66 1.18 -1.52
CA VAL A 22 9.70 0.75 -2.92
C VAL A 22 8.28 0.62 -3.46
N TYR A 23 7.40 -0.10 -2.75
CA TYR A 23 5.99 -0.22 -3.12
C TYR A 23 5.29 1.14 -3.25
N LEU A 24 5.46 2.04 -2.28
CA LEU A 24 4.86 3.37 -2.30
C LEU A 24 5.39 4.21 -3.47
N THR A 25 6.67 4.09 -3.80
CA THR A 25 7.28 4.78 -4.94
C THR A 25 6.70 4.28 -6.26
N VAL A 26 6.60 2.96 -6.44
CA VAL A 26 6.02 2.36 -7.65
C VAL A 26 4.55 2.75 -7.81
N TYR A 27 3.78 2.71 -6.72
CA TYR A 27 2.39 3.15 -6.70
C TYR A 27 2.23 4.60 -7.20
N ARG A 28 3.04 5.53 -6.65
CA ARG A 28 3.01 6.95 -7.05
C ARG A 28 3.37 7.12 -8.53
N VAL A 29 4.35 6.38 -9.03
CA VAL A 29 4.74 6.42 -10.45
C VAL A 29 3.58 5.96 -11.34
N PHE A 30 2.89 4.87 -10.99
CA PHE A 30 1.74 4.39 -11.76
C PHE A 30 0.56 5.35 -11.74
N GLN A 31 0.23 5.94 -10.58
CA GLN A 31 -0.78 7.00 -10.53
C GLN A 31 -0.44 8.19 -11.43
N LYS A 32 0.82 8.66 -11.39
CA LYS A 32 1.25 9.80 -12.22
C LYS A 32 1.28 9.47 -13.71
N ALA A 33 1.44 8.19 -14.06
CA ALA A 33 1.37 7.70 -15.43
C ALA A 33 -0.07 7.39 -15.92
N GLY A 34 -1.10 7.51 -15.07
CA GLY A 34 -2.48 7.14 -15.39
C GLY A 34 -2.70 5.63 -15.52
N LEU A 35 -1.85 4.83 -14.89
CA LEU A 35 -1.91 3.36 -14.88
C LEU A 35 -2.68 2.88 -13.65
N ASP A 36 -3.98 3.18 -13.60
CA ASP A 36 -4.81 3.03 -12.41
C ASP A 36 -4.92 1.58 -11.92
N GLU A 37 -5.06 0.61 -12.82
CA GLU A 37 -5.12 -0.82 -12.46
C GLU A 37 -3.80 -1.28 -11.80
N GLN A 38 -2.66 -0.94 -12.40
CA GLN A 38 -1.34 -1.30 -11.86
C GLN A 38 -1.07 -0.59 -10.54
N ALA A 39 -1.52 0.67 -10.40
CA ALA A 39 -1.45 1.41 -9.15
C ALA A 39 -2.27 0.71 -8.06
N GLN A 40 -3.51 0.31 -8.33
CA GLN A 40 -4.36 -0.40 -7.37
C GLN A 40 -3.77 -1.75 -6.95
N VAL A 41 -3.25 -2.54 -7.89
CA VAL A 41 -2.59 -3.82 -7.59
C VAL A 41 -1.37 -3.60 -6.69
N THR A 42 -0.53 -2.61 -7.02
CA THR A 42 0.66 -2.28 -6.23
C THR A 42 0.29 -1.82 -4.82
N LEU A 43 -0.73 -0.98 -4.68
CA LEU A 43 -1.21 -0.50 -3.38
C LEU A 43 -1.78 -1.62 -2.53
N LYS A 44 -2.50 -2.58 -3.12
CA LYS A 44 -3.02 -3.75 -2.43
C LYS A 44 -1.89 -4.62 -1.85
N GLU A 45 -0.83 -4.84 -2.61
CA GLU A 45 0.35 -5.57 -2.14
C GLU A 45 1.07 -4.80 -1.02
N ALA A 46 1.21 -3.48 -1.16
CA ALA A 46 1.81 -2.62 -0.16
C ALA A 46 1.04 -2.67 1.17
N HIS A 47 -0.29 -2.57 1.11
CA HIS A 47 -1.16 -2.63 2.28
C HIS A 47 -1.11 -4.01 2.95
N ALA A 48 -1.17 -5.11 2.17
CA ALA A 48 -1.06 -6.45 2.72
C ALA A 48 0.28 -6.67 3.45
N LEU A 49 1.39 -6.23 2.86
CA LEU A 49 2.71 -6.31 3.48
C LEU A 49 2.82 -5.44 4.74
N LEU A 50 2.24 -4.24 4.72
CA LEU A 50 2.21 -3.35 5.88
C LEU A 50 1.48 -4.00 7.05
N MET A 51 0.30 -4.59 6.80
CA MET A 51 -0.49 -5.27 7.83
C MET A 51 0.21 -6.54 8.34
N GLU A 52 0.88 -7.32 7.47
CA GLU A 52 1.70 -8.46 7.90
C GLU A 52 2.83 -8.02 8.84
N LYS A 53 3.52 -6.91 8.53
CA LYS A 53 4.57 -6.35 9.39
C LYS A 53 4.00 -5.81 10.71
N ALA A 54 2.86 -5.14 10.66
CA ALA A 54 2.18 -4.61 11.84
C ALA A 54 1.70 -5.73 12.78
N ASP A 55 1.27 -6.87 12.24
CA ASP A 55 0.83 -8.01 13.03
C ASP A 55 1.97 -8.70 13.80
N ARG A 56 3.20 -8.60 13.30
CA ARG A 56 4.41 -9.06 14.02
C ARG A 56 4.79 -8.14 15.17
N VAL A 57 4.23 -6.94 15.26
CA VAL A 57 4.43 -6.03 16.39
C VAL A 57 3.50 -6.48 17.52
N GLY A 58 4.02 -7.31 18.43
CA GLY A 58 3.23 -7.95 19.50
C GLY A 58 2.70 -7.02 20.60
N ASN A 59 2.86 -5.70 20.48
CA ASN A 59 2.32 -4.71 21.40
C ASN A 59 1.45 -3.72 20.63
N ASP A 60 0.19 -3.56 21.05
CA ASP A 60 -0.81 -2.75 20.33
C ASP A 60 -0.41 -1.27 20.22
N ALA A 61 0.14 -0.67 21.28
CA ALA A 61 0.60 0.71 21.24
C ALA A 61 1.78 0.90 20.28
N TRP A 62 2.65 -0.10 20.16
CA TRP A 62 3.74 -0.08 19.19
C TRP A 62 3.26 -0.34 17.77
N ARG A 63 2.23 -1.17 17.60
CA ARG A 63 1.57 -1.40 16.31
C ARG A 63 0.94 -0.11 15.80
N GLU A 64 0.19 0.60 16.64
CA GLU A 64 -0.40 1.90 16.31
C GLU A 64 0.68 2.93 15.95
N SER A 65 1.75 3.02 16.75
CA SER A 65 2.89 3.88 16.45
C SER A 65 3.57 3.51 15.13
N PHE A 66 3.76 2.22 14.85
CA PHE A 66 4.34 1.76 13.59
C PHE A 66 3.46 2.17 12.39
N LEU A 67 2.15 2.01 12.49
CA LEU A 67 1.21 2.37 11.42
C LEU A 67 1.08 3.89 11.22
N GLY A 68 1.05 4.68 12.30
CA GLY A 68 0.76 6.12 12.24
C GLY A 68 1.98 7.05 12.19
N ASN A 69 3.08 6.68 12.86
CA ASN A 69 4.23 7.57 13.04
C ASN A 69 5.28 7.43 11.93
N VAL A 70 5.32 6.28 11.25
CA VAL A 70 6.18 6.09 10.07
C VAL A 70 5.46 6.67 8.85
N SER A 71 6.08 7.65 8.19
CA SER A 71 5.48 8.38 7.06
C SER A 71 4.94 7.47 5.97
N VAL A 72 5.76 6.51 5.52
CA VAL A 72 5.38 5.56 4.47
C VAL A 72 4.18 4.72 4.85
N ASN A 73 4.13 4.25 6.10
CA ASN A 73 3.05 3.39 6.56
C ASN A 73 1.73 4.17 6.59
N ARG A 74 1.77 5.40 7.11
CA ARG A 74 0.62 6.31 7.13
C ARG A 74 0.15 6.62 5.71
N GLU A 75 1.06 6.88 4.78
CA GLU A 75 0.70 7.19 3.39
C GLU A 75 0.09 6.00 2.66
N ILE A 76 0.58 4.78 2.90
CA ILE A 76 -0.03 3.55 2.36
C ILE A 76 -1.45 3.37 2.92
N LEU A 77 -1.66 3.61 4.22
CA LEU A 77 -2.99 3.52 4.83
C LEU A 77 -3.95 4.57 4.25
N GLN A 78 -3.53 5.82 4.15
CA GLN A 78 -4.34 6.89 3.58
C GLN A 78 -4.71 6.61 2.12
N ALA A 79 -3.75 6.13 1.33
CA ALA A 79 -4.00 5.74 -0.05
C ALA A 79 -5.00 4.58 -0.12
N TRP A 80 -4.88 3.58 0.76
CA TRP A 80 -5.79 2.45 0.85
C TRP A 80 -7.22 2.86 1.27
N GLU A 81 -7.35 3.76 2.25
CA GLU A 81 -8.63 4.30 2.73
C GLU A 81 -9.41 5.03 1.64
N GLN A 82 -8.72 5.65 0.68
CA GLN A 82 -9.31 6.36 -0.45
C GLN A 82 -9.70 5.44 -1.62
N THR A 83 -9.42 4.13 -1.54
CA THR A 83 -9.86 3.17 -2.56
C THR A 83 -11.22 2.59 -2.25
N ASP A 84 -12.06 2.38 -3.27
CA ASP A 84 -13.32 1.64 -3.16
C ASP A 84 -13.14 0.16 -2.75
N LEU A 85 -11.88 -0.31 -2.66
CA LEU A 85 -11.50 -1.67 -2.30
C LEU A 85 -11.35 -1.88 -0.79
N ASN A 86 -11.36 -0.81 0.00
CA ASN A 86 -11.34 -0.93 1.45
C ASN A 86 -12.74 -1.37 1.93
N PRO A 87 -12.90 -2.54 2.58
CA PRO A 87 -14.20 -3.01 3.05
C PRO A 87 -14.85 -2.08 4.09
N GLN A 88 -14.08 -1.17 4.71
CA GLN A 88 -14.56 -0.14 5.63
C GLN A 88 -14.89 1.19 4.94
N SER A 89 -14.51 1.37 3.67
CA SER A 89 -14.70 2.61 2.90
C SER A 89 -16.04 2.70 2.17
N LEU A 90 -16.89 1.65 2.24
CA LEU A 90 -18.20 1.59 1.58
C LEU A 90 -18.94 2.93 1.72
N PRO A 91 -19.02 3.74 0.64
CA PRO A 91 -19.93 4.86 0.66
C PRO A 91 -21.33 4.25 0.64
N LEU A 92 -22.23 4.84 1.42
CA LEU A 92 -23.67 4.67 1.28
C LEU A 92 -24.05 5.05 -0.16
N ARG A 93 -23.88 4.15 -1.13
CA ARG A 93 -24.30 4.35 -2.52
C ARG A 93 -25.80 4.09 -2.60
N GLY A 94 -26.54 4.96 -1.93
CA GLY A 94 -27.97 5.10 -2.04
C GLY A 94 -28.26 6.57 -2.22
N LYS A 95 -28.38 6.99 -3.50
CA LYS A 95 -29.42 7.89 -4.01
C LYS A 95 -29.28 7.94 -5.54
N LYS A 96 -30.00 7.03 -6.21
CA LYS A 96 -30.62 7.36 -7.49
C LYS A 96 -32.02 7.84 -7.14
N GLU A 97 -32.26 9.13 -7.28
CA GLU A 97 -33.58 9.73 -7.50
C GLU A 97 -33.44 10.70 -8.68
#